data_AF-A0A6S6S6L1-F1
#
_entry.id   AF-A0A6S6S6L1-F1
#
_cell.length_a   1.000
_cell.length_b   1.000
_cell.length_c   1.000
_cell.angle_alpha   90.00
_cell.angle_beta   90.00
_cell.angle_gamma   90.00
#
_symmetry.space_group_name_H-M   'P 1'
#
loop_
_entity.id
_entity.type
_entity.pdbx_description
1 polymer ?
#
loop_
_entity_poly.entity_id
_entity_poly.type
_entity_poly.pdbx_seq_one_letter_code
_entity_poly.pdbx_strand_id
1 'polypeptide(L)' 'MAGYTKDKADKLIEKHEKEAEKLEKEAKEAEKSETFNKSHSKDLKNQAQKERDKAENQRALKKHHGDN' A
#
# COMPACT_ATOMS: atom_id res chain seq x y z
N MET A 1 18.76 -1.44 -23.34
CA MET A 1 18.14 -0.68 -22.22
C MET A 1 17.59 -1.66 -21.21
N ALA A 2 17.92 -1.44 -19.93
CA ALA A 2 17.63 -2.36 -18.83
C ALA A 2 16.11 -2.57 -18.64
N GLY A 3 15.68 -3.83 -18.49
CA GLY A 3 14.31 -4.23 -18.12
C GLY A 3 13.94 -3.85 -16.68
N TYR A 4 14.22 -2.60 -16.29
CA TYR A 4 14.03 -2.07 -14.95
C TYR A 4 12.77 -1.21 -14.81
N THR A 5 12.05 -0.88 -15.90
CA THR A 5 11.17 0.31 -15.88
C THR A 5 9.68 0.06 -15.66
N LYS A 6 9.10 -1.07 -16.11
CA LYS A 6 7.64 -1.33 -15.95
C LYS A 6 7.33 -2.52 -15.04
N ASP A 7 7.94 -3.68 -15.27
CA ASP A 7 7.67 -4.89 -14.45
C ASP A 7 8.09 -4.74 -12.98
N LYS A 8 9.16 -3.99 -12.71
CA LYS A 8 9.58 -3.71 -11.32
C LYS A 8 8.65 -2.74 -10.62
N ALA A 9 8.15 -1.73 -11.35
CA ALA A 9 7.15 -0.81 -10.83
C ALA A 9 5.85 -1.56 -10.53
N ASP A 10 5.41 -2.47 -11.42
CA ASP A 10 4.22 -3.29 -11.19
C ASP A 10 4.36 -4.20 -9.98
N LYS A 11 5.52 -4.88 -9.82
CA LYS A 11 5.79 -5.69 -8.63
C LYS A 11 5.84 -4.87 -7.34
N LEU A 12 6.35 -3.64 -7.39
CA LEU A 12 6.37 -2.76 -6.22
C LEU A 12 4.97 -2.25 -5.87
N ILE A 13 4.18 -1.83 -6.87
CA ILE A 13 2.78 -1.45 -6.69
C ILE A 13 2.00 -2.62 -6.07
N GLU A 14 2.11 -3.82 -6.64
CA GLU A 14 1.43 -5.02 -6.13
C GLU A 14 1.85 -5.35 -4.69
N LYS A 15 3.14 -5.17 -4.36
CA LYS A 15 3.64 -5.36 -2.99
C LYS A 15 3.02 -4.36 -2.02
N HIS A 16 3.00 -3.08 -2.36
CA HIS A 16 2.41 -2.04 -1.52
C HIS A 16 0.89 -2.22 -1.36
N GLU A 17 0.18 -2.63 -2.41
CA GLU A 17 -1.26 -2.94 -2.32
C GLU A 17 -1.54 -4.14 -1.41
N LYS A 18 -0.76 -5.22 -1.54
CA LYS A 18 -0.88 -6.40 -0.66
C LYS A 18 -0.57 -6.06 0.81
N GLU A 19 0.45 -5.24 1.06
CA GLU A 19 0.76 -4.78 2.42
C GLU A 19 -0.36 -3.90 2.98
N ALA A 20 -0.94 -3.00 2.17
CA ALA A 20 -2.09 -2.19 2.59
C ALA A 20 -3.34 -3.05 2.90
N GLU A 21 -3.66 -4.05 2.07
CA GLU A 21 -4.76 -4.97 2.33
C GLU A 21 -4.56 -5.78 3.61
N LYS A 22 -3.33 -6.23 3.86
CA LYS A 22 -2.98 -6.94 5.09
C LYS A 22 -3.19 -6.05 6.32
N LEU A 23 -2.69 -4.82 6.28
CA LEU A 23 -2.85 -3.85 7.36
C LEU A 23 -4.32 -3.47 7.59
N GLU A 24 -5.13 -3.34 6.54
CA GLU A 24 -6.57 -3.12 6.69
C GLU A 24 -7.29 -4.31 7.32
N LYS A 25 -6.89 -5.54 6.97
CA LYS A 25 -7.45 -6.74 7.56
C LYS A 25 -7.08 -6.84 9.04
N GLU A 26 -5.82 -6.60 9.39
CA GLU A 26 -5.34 -6.53 10.77
C GLU A 26 -6.06 -5.41 11.55
N ALA A 27 -6.28 -4.24 10.95
CA ALA A 27 -7.05 -3.17 11.57
C ALA A 27 -8.51 -3.55 11.83
N LYS A 28 -9.16 -4.26 10.88
CA LYS A 28 -10.53 -4.75 11.04
C LYS A 28 -10.62 -5.84 12.11
N GLU A 29 -9.63 -6.74 12.18
CA GLU A 29 -9.56 -7.77 13.22
C GLU A 29 -9.31 -7.14 14.59
N ALA A 30 -8.44 -6.13 14.67
CA ALA A 30 -8.22 -5.32 15.86
C ALA A 30 -9.49 -4.57 16.30
N GLU A 31 -10.29 -4.02 15.37
CA GLU A 31 -11.57 -3.37 15.69
C GLU A 31 -12.63 -4.33 16.20
N LYS A 32 -12.61 -5.59 15.75
CA LYS A 32 -13.53 -6.64 16.20
C LYS A 32 -13.17 -7.20 17.57
N SER A 33 -11.88 -7.16 17.92
CA SER A 33 -11.41 -7.55 19.24
C SER A 33 -11.72 -6.42 20.22
N GLU A 34 -12.75 -6.58 21.06
CA GLU A 34 -13.16 -5.58 22.06
C GLU A 34 -12.04 -5.21 23.05
N THR A 35 -10.99 -6.02 23.12
CA THR A 35 -9.79 -5.79 23.95
C THR A 35 -8.69 -4.99 23.23
N PHE A 36 -8.78 -4.78 21.91
CA PHE A 36 -7.76 -4.07 21.16
C PHE A 36 -8.03 -2.56 21.10
N ASN A 37 -7.02 -1.78 21.48
CA ASN A 37 -7.09 -0.33 21.60
C ASN A 37 -7.49 0.30 20.25
N LYS A 38 -8.58 1.08 20.22
CA LYS A 38 -9.03 1.86 19.03
C LYS A 38 -7.93 2.75 18.43
N SER A 39 -6.93 3.12 19.24
CA SER A 39 -5.74 3.82 18.76
C SER A 39 -4.93 2.97 17.76
N HIS A 40 -4.77 1.67 18.04
CA HIS A 40 -3.94 0.80 17.23
C HIS A 40 -4.59 0.48 15.87
N SER A 41 -5.91 0.26 15.83
CA SER A 41 -6.62 0.10 14.56
C SER A 41 -6.56 1.36 13.70
N LYS A 42 -6.63 2.54 14.33
CA LYS A 42 -6.45 3.83 13.66
C LYS A 42 -5.04 3.99 13.09
N ASP A 43 -4.02 3.58 13.84
CA ASP A 43 -2.63 3.63 13.38
C ASP A 43 -2.39 2.69 12.20
N LEU A 44 -2.93 1.47 12.24
CA LEU A 44 -2.88 0.50 11.14
C LEU A 44 -3.61 1.02 9.89
N LYS A 45 -4.78 1.64 10.04
CA LYS A 45 -5.50 2.29 8.93
C LYS A 45 -4.68 3.43 8.31
N ASN A 46 -4.04 4.26 9.14
CA ASN A 46 -3.17 5.33 8.66
C ASN A 46 -1.94 4.78 7.91
N GLN A 47 -1.38 3.66 8.36
CA GLN A 47 -0.27 2.99 7.66
C GLN A 47 -0.73 2.39 6.32
N ALA A 48 -1.87 1.72 6.29
CA ALA A 48 -2.44 1.18 5.06
C ALA A 48 -2.69 2.29 4.02
N GLN A 49 -3.21 3.44 4.45
CA GLN A 49 -3.41 4.59 3.57
C GLN A 49 -2.07 5.11 3.01
N LYS A 50 -1.04 5.24 3.86
CA LYS A 50 0.29 5.67 3.40
C LYS A 50 0.90 4.71 2.37
N GLU A 51 0.69 3.39 2.51
CA GLU A 51 1.17 2.42 1.52
C GLU A 51 0.38 2.52 0.21
N ARG A 52 -0.93 2.78 0.26
CA ARG A 52 -1.72 3.09 -0.95
C ARG A 52 -1.25 4.36 -1.64
N ASP A 53 -0.98 5.42 -0.89
CA ASP A 53 -0.48 6.68 -1.44
C ASP A 53 0.89 6.48 -2.11
N LYS A 54 1.75 5.60 -1.57
CA LYS A 54 3.02 5.21 -2.22
C LYS A 54 2.78 4.44 -3.51
N ALA A 55 1.84 3.50 -3.52
CA ALA A 55 1.47 2.75 -4.72
C ALA A 55 0.91 3.69 -5.82
N GLU A 56 0.05 4.64 -5.46
CA GLU A 56 -0.48 5.65 -6.39
C GLU A 56 0.61 6.57 -6.93
N ASN A 57 1.54 7.03 -6.08
CA ASN A 57 2.69 7.80 -6.53
C ASN A 57 3.56 7.00 -7.51
N GLN A 58 3.78 5.71 -7.26
CA GLN A 58 4.51 4.85 -8.21
C GLN A 58 3.74 4.64 -9.51
N ARG A 59 2.40 4.52 -9.48
CA ARG A 59 1.55 4.49 -10.69
C ARG A 59 1.67 5.79 -11.48
N ALA A 60 1.63 6.94 -10.80
CA ALA A 60 1.79 8.24 -11.42
C ALA A 60 3.17 8.40 -12.06
N LEU A 61 4.24 8.02 -11.35
CA LEU A 61 5.60 8.02 -11.88
C LEU A 61 5.76 7.07 -13.07
N LYS A 62 5.17 5.87 -13.02
CA LYS A 62 5.17 4.92 -14.15
C LYS A 62 4.47 5.51 -15.38
N LYS A 63 3.35 6.23 -15.19
CA LYS A 63 2.64 6.91 -16.27
C LYS A 63 3.50 8.02 -16.89
N HIS A 64 4.11 8.88 -16.06
CA HIS A 64 4.93 10.00 -16.55
C HIS A 64 6.29 9.58 -17.13
N HIS A 65 6.91 8.49 -16.65
CA HIS A 65 8.16 7.96 -17.21
C HIS A 65 7.95 6.96 -18.36
N GLY A 66 6.72 6.52 -18.61
CA GLY A 66 6.37 5.55 -19.65
C GLY A 66 5.99 6.16 -21.01
N ASP A 67 5.84 7.49 -21.07
CA ASP A 67 5.44 8.28 -22.25
C ASP A 67 6.64 8.91 -23.01
N ASN A 68 7.87 8.46 -22.73
CA ASN A 68 9.08 8.77 -23.52
C ASN A 68 9.63 7.52 -24.21
#